data_AF-A0A530YEA5-F1
#
_entry.id   AF-A0A530YEA5-F1
#
_cell.length_a   1.000
_cell.length_b   1.000
_cell.length_c   1.000
_cell.angle_alpha   90.00
_cell.angle_beta   90.00
_cell.angle_gamma   90.00
#
_symmetry.space_group_name_H-M   'P 1'
#
loop_
_entity.id
_entity.type
_entity.pdbx_description
1 polymer ?
#
loop_
_entity_poly.entity_id
_entity_poly.type
_entity_poly.pdbx_seq_one_letter_code
_entity_poly.pdbx_strand_id
1 'polypeptide(L)'
;MRTASIEDDARSESRQPLGGWAKRLLDLMVASTALILAGPILVVIPLLIKATTGGPVLFVHQRIGFDGKAFDCYKFRTMVRNAEEVLEQHLSCNPQAAQ
;
A
#
# COMPACT_ATOMS: atom_id res chain seq x y z
N MET A 1 40.97 -11.04 -15.30
CA MET A 1 41.01 -9.95 -14.30
C MET A 1 40.35 -8.71 -14.91
N ARG A 2 39.01 -8.72 -15.10
CA ARG A 2 38.26 -7.58 -15.70
C ARG A 2 36.73 -7.63 -15.52
N THR A 3 36.20 -8.61 -14.79
CA THR A 3 34.74 -8.82 -14.65
C THR A 3 34.13 -8.18 -13.41
N ALA A 4 34.93 -7.80 -12.40
CA ALA A 4 34.41 -7.17 -11.19
C ALA A 4 33.99 -5.70 -11.36
N SER A 5 34.45 -5.00 -12.40
CA SER A 5 34.19 -3.56 -12.56
C SER A 5 32.84 -3.23 -13.20
N ILE A 6 32.14 -4.20 -13.80
CA ILE A 6 30.86 -3.96 -14.50
C ILE A 6 29.65 -4.11 -13.55
N GLU A 7 29.79 -4.86 -12.45
CA GLU A 7 28.70 -5.05 -11.49
C GLU A 7 28.55 -3.90 -10.46
N ASP A 8 29.61 -3.11 -10.25
CA ASP A 8 29.60 -1.99 -9.29
C ASP A 8 29.02 -0.69 -9.88
N ASP A 9 29.13 -0.47 -11.19
CA ASP A 9 28.62 0.74 -11.86
C ASP A 9 27.08 0.80 -11.94
N ALA A 10 26.39 -0.33 -11.79
CA ALA A 10 24.92 -0.37 -11.86
C ALA A 10 24.20 0.08 -10.57
N ARG A 11 24.95 0.36 -9.48
CA ARG A 11 24.36 0.52 -8.13
C ARG A 11 24.32 1.95 -7.58
N SER A 12 24.67 2.97 -8.35
CA SER A 12 24.62 4.36 -7.85
C SER A 12 24.12 5.41 -8.85
N GLU A 13 23.14 5.07 -9.68
CA GLU A 13 22.33 6.12 -10.32
C GLU A 13 21.43 6.71 -9.23
N SER A 14 21.83 7.84 -8.64
CA SER A 14 21.01 8.60 -7.69
C SER A 14 19.77 9.11 -8.41
N ARG A 15 18.74 8.26 -8.50
CA ARG A 15 17.48 8.62 -9.12
C ARG A 15 16.91 9.78 -8.33
N GLN A 16 16.75 10.92 -9.00
CA GLN A 16 16.04 12.07 -8.44
C GLN A 16 14.54 11.79 -8.53
N PRO A 17 13.74 12.14 -7.51
CA PRO A 17 12.29 11.99 -7.60
C PRO A 17 11.75 12.86 -8.72
N LEU A 18 10.92 12.27 -9.58
CA LEU A 18 10.26 12.97 -10.69
C LEU A 18 9.46 14.16 -10.13
N GLY A 19 9.77 15.38 -10.61
CA GLY A 19 9.12 16.63 -10.18
C GLY A 19 9.73 17.31 -8.94
N GLY A 20 10.74 16.70 -8.30
CA GLY A 20 11.54 17.31 -7.24
C GLY A 20 10.75 17.91 -6.07
N TRP A 21 11.28 18.99 -5.49
CA TRP A 21 10.70 19.64 -4.30
C TRP A 21 9.34 20.29 -4.57
N ALA A 22 9.11 20.84 -5.76
CA ALA A 22 7.85 21.47 -6.11
C ALA A 22 6.70 20.45 -6.12
N LYS A 23 6.91 19.27 -6.73
CA LYS A 23 5.93 18.17 -6.69
C LYS A 23 5.69 17.70 -5.27
N ARG A 24 6.73 17.57 -4.46
CA ARG A 24 6.60 17.15 -3.07
C ARG A 24 5.77 18.14 -2.24
N LEU A 25 5.98 19.44 -2.43
CA LEU A 25 5.19 20.47 -1.76
C LEU A 25 3.73 20.43 -2.20
N LEU A 26 3.48 20.30 -3.50
CA LEU A 26 2.13 20.14 -4.03
C LEU A 26 1.43 18.91 -3.42
N ASP A 27 2.11 17.76 -3.40
CA ASP A 27 1.56 16.52 -2.82
C ASP A 27 1.20 16.69 -1.34
N LEU A 28 2.06 17.37 -0.57
CA LEU A 28 1.80 17.60 0.85
C LEU A 28 0.61 18.53 1.06
N MET A 29 0.51 19.61 0.27
CA MET A 29 -0.60 20.56 0.35
C MET A 29 -1.93 19.91 -0.03
N VAL A 30 -1.96 19.18 -1.14
CA VAL A 30 -3.16 18.49 -1.62
C VAL A 30 -3.57 17.37 -0.65
N ALA A 31 -2.62 16.56 -0.19
CA ALA A 31 -2.91 15.48 0.75
C ALA A 31 -3.42 16.02 2.10
N SER A 32 -2.81 17.07 2.65
CA SER A 32 -3.24 17.67 3.92
C SER A 32 -4.64 18.28 3.80
N THR A 33 -4.91 18.98 2.69
CA THR A 33 -6.24 19.55 2.42
C THR A 33 -7.30 18.45 2.28
N ALA A 34 -7.00 17.40 1.51
CA ALA A 34 -7.90 16.26 1.37
C ALA A 34 -8.13 15.56 2.72
N LEU A 35 -7.11 15.43 3.57
CA LEU A 35 -7.23 14.80 4.88
C LEU A 35 -8.12 15.60 5.84
N ILE A 36 -8.05 16.92 5.81
CA ILE A 36 -8.94 17.78 6.63
C ILE A 36 -10.39 17.66 6.14
N LEU A 37 -10.60 17.75 4.82
CA LEU A 37 -11.95 17.68 4.23
C LEU A 37 -12.58 16.29 4.37
N ALA A 38 -11.80 15.23 4.17
CA ALA A 38 -12.26 13.85 4.30
C ALA A 38 -12.21 13.34 5.75
N GLY A 39 -11.57 14.07 6.67
CA GLY A 39 -11.34 13.68 8.06
C GLY A 39 -12.58 13.16 8.79
N PRO A 40 -13.73 13.86 8.74
CA PRO A 40 -14.95 13.37 9.39
C PRO A 40 -15.36 11.97 8.90
N ILE A 41 -15.30 11.72 7.59
CA ILE A 41 -15.63 10.43 6.99
C ILE A 41 -14.60 9.36 7.38
N LEU A 42 -13.31 9.72 7.38
CA LEU A 42 -12.21 8.82 7.76
C LEU A 42 -12.28 8.40 9.24
N VAL A 43 -12.97 9.14 10.11
CA VAL A 43 -13.23 8.76 11.51
C VAL A 43 -14.47 7.87 11.64
N VAL A 44 -15.53 8.16 10.89
CA VAL A 44 -16.79 7.38 10.94
C VAL A 44 -16.62 5.97 10.41
N ILE A 45 -15.91 5.79 9.29
CA ILE A 45 -15.67 4.48 8.68
C ILE A 45 -15.06 3.45 9.66
N PRO A 46 -13.99 3.77 10.42
CA PRO A 46 -13.46 2.90 11.47
C PRO A 46 -14.47 2.42 12.49
N LEU A 47 -15.35 3.32 12.94
CA LEU A 47 -16.35 3.00 13.95
C LEU A 47 -17.36 2.00 13.40
N LEU A 48 -17.80 2.20 12.14
CA LEU A 48 -18.70 1.28 11.46
C LEU A 48 -18.05 -0.10 11.24
N ILE A 49 -16.80 -0.15 10.75
CA ILE A 49 -16.08 -1.42 10.53
C ILE A 49 -15.90 -2.18 11.85
N LYS A 50 -15.55 -1.46 12.93
CA LYS A 50 -15.38 -2.07 14.25
C LYS A 50 -16.70 -2.60 14.80
N ALA A 51 -17.81 -1.90 14.56
CA ALA A 51 -19.14 -2.31 15.01
C ALA A 51 -19.69 -3.53 14.23
N THR A 52 -19.39 -3.65 12.93
CA THR A 52 -19.93 -4.73 12.09
C THR A 52 -19.08 -5.99 12.08
N THR A 53 -17.76 -5.86 11.96
CA THR A 53 -16.86 -6.99 11.65
C THR A 53 -15.99 -7.38 12.85
N GLY A 54 -15.87 -6.53 13.87
CA GLY A 54 -15.12 -6.79 15.10
C GLY A 54 -13.66 -7.13 14.84
N GLY A 55 -12.77 -6.14 14.72
CA GLY A 55 -11.35 -6.40 14.46
C GLY A 55 -10.55 -5.13 14.12
N PRO A 56 -9.28 -5.28 13.69
CA PRO A 56 -8.45 -4.16 13.25
C PRO A 56 -9.02 -3.52 11.98
N VAL A 57 -9.32 -2.23 12.07
CA VAL A 57 -9.98 -1.43 11.04
C VAL A 57 -9.11 -1.26 9.79
N LEU A 58 -7.81 -1.09 9.98
CA LEU A 58 -6.87 -0.87 8.89
C LEU A 58 -6.18 -2.19 8.52
N PHE A 59 -6.03 -2.41 7.23
CA PHE A 59 -5.19 -3.43 6.63
C PHE A 59 -3.93 -2.79 6.08
N VAL A 60 -2.79 -3.43 6.32
CA VAL A 60 -1.48 -2.97 5.85
C VAL A 60 -1.01 -3.86 4.71
N HIS A 61 -0.67 -3.25 3.58
CA HIS A 61 -0.11 -3.95 2.41
C HIS A 61 1.28 -3.38 2.11
N GLN A 62 2.31 -4.22 2.13
CA GLN A 62 3.68 -3.82 1.77
C GLN A 62 3.81 -3.59 0.26
N ARG A 63 4.19 -2.37 -0.14
CA ARG A 63 4.38 -1.98 -1.54
C ARG A 63 5.79 -1.43 -1.77
N ILE A 64 6.34 -1.67 -2.95
CA ILE A 64 7.63 -1.10 -3.35
C ILE A 64 7.42 0.34 -3.81
N GLY A 65 8.10 1.27 -3.15
CA GLY A 65 8.06 2.70 -3.42
C GLY A 65 9.26 3.19 -4.22
N PHE A 66 9.57 4.48 -4.07
CA PHE A 66 10.67 5.14 -4.76
C PHE A 66 12.02 4.48 -4.41
N ASP A 67 12.85 4.27 -5.44
CA ASP A 67 14.19 3.68 -5.29
C ASP A 67 14.19 2.28 -4.66
N GLY A 68 13.12 1.50 -4.89
CA GLY A 68 13.00 0.15 -4.36
C GLY A 68 12.68 0.08 -2.86
N LYS A 69 12.49 1.22 -2.19
CA LYS A 69 12.19 1.26 -0.75
C LYS A 69 10.75 0.81 -0.50
N ALA A 70 10.59 -0.27 0.26
CA ALA A 70 9.27 -0.75 0.64
C ALA A 70 8.57 0.21 1.63
N PHE A 71 7.25 0.29 1.56
CA PHE A 71 6.43 1.06 2.50
C PHE A 71 5.09 0.37 2.79
N ASP A 72 4.55 0.68 3.96
CA ASP A 72 3.25 0.20 4.41
C ASP A 72 2.12 1.04 3.79
N CYS A 73 1.35 0.42 2.89
CA CYS A 73 0.15 1.01 2.32
C CYS A 73 -1.05 0.66 3.20
N TYR A 74 -1.55 1.66 3.94
CA TYR A 74 -2.72 1.54 4.80
C TYR A 74 -4.02 1.69 3.99
N LYS A 75 -4.97 0.77 4.19
CA LYS A 75 -6.32 0.84 3.62
C LYS A 75 -7.36 0.37 4.63
N PHE A 76 -8.61 0.82 4.47
CA PHE A 76 -9.71 0.28 5.28
C PHE A 76 -9.95 -1.19 4.94
N ARG A 77 -10.22 -1.98 5.97
CA ARG A 77 -10.56 -3.39 5.82
C ARG A 77 -11.97 -3.52 5.23
N THR A 78 -12.05 -4.12 4.05
CA THR A 78 -13.32 -4.46 3.39
C THR A 78 -13.60 -5.97 3.40
N MET A 79 -12.58 -6.80 3.59
CA MET A 79 -12.68 -8.26 3.60
C MET A 79 -12.91 -8.80 5.02
N VAL A 80 -13.58 -9.95 5.11
CA VAL A 80 -13.79 -10.70 6.36
C VAL A 80 -12.46 -11.08 7.02
N ARG A 81 -12.48 -11.37 8.33
CA ARG A 81 -11.25 -11.67 9.08
C ARG A 81 -10.54 -12.92 8.58
N ASN A 82 -11.29 -13.93 8.15
CA ASN A 82 -10.82 -15.21 7.64
C ASN A 82 -10.79 -15.23 6.09
N ALA A 83 -10.49 -14.09 5.46
CA ALA A 83 -10.48 -13.99 4.00
C ALA A 83 -9.56 -15.02 3.32
N GLU A 84 -8.43 -15.36 3.95
CA GLU A 84 -7.49 -16.37 3.45
C GLU A 84 -8.14 -17.77 3.42
N GLU A 85 -8.75 -18.18 4.52
CA GLU A 85 -9.49 -19.46 4.63
C GLU A 85 -10.67 -19.52 3.65
N VAL A 86 -11.42 -18.42 3.52
CA VAL A 86 -12.55 -18.33 2.58
C VAL A 86 -12.05 -18.44 1.14
N LEU A 87 -10.91 -17.81 0.82
CA LEU A 87 -10.30 -17.91 -0.51
C LEU A 87 -9.82 -19.33 -0.77
N GLU A 88 -9.12 -19.96 0.17
CA GLU A 88 -8.61 -21.32 0.04
C GLU A 88 -9.76 -22.32 -0.15
N GLN A 89 -10.82 -22.22 0.66
CA GLN A 89 -12.03 -23.03 0.49
C GLN A 89 -12.67 -22.78 -0.88
N HIS A 90 -12.79 -21.53 -1.32
CA HIS A 90 -13.39 -21.20 -2.60
C HIS A 90 -12.60 -21.80 -3.78
N LEU A 91 -11.27 -21.70 -3.75
CA LEU A 91 -10.38 -22.27 -4.78
C LEU A 91 -10.38 -23.79 -4.74
N SER A 92 -10.47 -24.42 -3.56
CA SER A 92 -10.58 -25.87 -3.43
C SER A 92 -11.88 -26.42 -4.05
N CYS A 93 -12.99 -25.71 -3.89
CA CYS A 93 -14.28 -26.07 -4.47
C CYS A 93 -14.40 -25.69 -5.95
N ASN A 94 -13.64 -24.69 -6.42
CA ASN A 94 -13.70 -24.16 -7.78
C ASN A 94 -12.29 -23.98 -8.38
N PRO A 95 -11.60 -25.07 -8.77
CA PRO A 95 -10.21 -25.01 -9.24
C PRO A 95 -10.03 -24.22 -10.55
N GLN A 96 -11.11 -24.02 -11.33
CA GLN A 96 -11.10 -23.19 -12.53
C GLN A 96 -10.88 -21.70 -12.23
N ALA A 97 -11.19 -21.24 -11.01
CA ALA A 97 -11.02 -19.86 -10.59
C ALA A 97 -9.58 -19.53 -10.14
N ALA A 98 -8.70 -20.52 -10.06
CA ALA A 98 -7.28 -20.35 -9.70
C ALA A 98 -6.38 -19.95 -10.89
N GLN A 99 -6.96 -19.83 -12.09
CA GLN A 99 -6.27 -19.48 -13.33
C GLN A 99 -6.10 -17.97 -13.50
#